data_AF-A0A950VB97-F1
#
_entry.id   AF-A0A950VB97-F1
#
_cell.length_a   1.000
_cell.length_b   1.000
_cell.length_c   1.000
_cell.angle_alpha   90.00
_cell.angle_beta   90.00
_cell.angle_gamma   90.00
#
_symmetry.space_group_name_H-M   'P 1'
#
loop_
_entity.id
_entity.type
_entity.pdbx_description
1 polymer ?
#
loop_
_entity_poly.entity_id
_entity_poly.type
_entity_poly.pdbx_seq_one_letter_code
_entity_poly.pdbx_strand_id
1 'polypeptide(L)'
;MQITPRERLLRYGQWLQGTLFSLWEAETGALSDKAKLLIAVLEMLPLSRQLPCARGWLGRPAKDRQALASAFIAKSVYGLQSTRQLLQRLHTDRQLRCVCGWTSVQQIPHESTFSRAFQEFAETELPQRLHEALILHTQQDRLVGHMARDSTAVEARERFAGSRKHPSIPKRKRGRPRTCQRAAAYDANEIREHSRSLGHVPLISPVARRQFTCEKVRRKNSHSAKIVRRVKAVPPRQLTWAEEDRMQERSMCERVFARLKDEFGGRAIRVRGATKIMAHLMFGVLALSVDQLLRLTG
;
A
#
# COMPACT_ATOMS: atom_id res chain seq x y z
N MET A 1 -4.71 29.74 -22.29
CA MET A 1 -5.37 28.42 -22.35
C MET A 1 -4.92 27.61 -21.14
N GLN A 2 -5.85 27.18 -20.28
CA GLN A 2 -5.50 26.27 -19.18
C GLN A 2 -5.30 24.88 -19.78
N ILE A 3 -4.08 24.34 -19.68
CA ILE A 3 -3.73 23.00 -20.19
C ILE A 3 -4.47 21.98 -19.32
N THR A 4 -5.23 21.07 -19.94
CA THR A 4 -5.95 20.05 -19.17
C THR A 4 -4.96 19.13 -18.44
N PRO A 5 -5.32 18.53 -17.27
CA PRO A 5 -4.43 17.60 -16.59
C PRO A 5 -3.97 16.44 -17.49
N ARG A 6 -4.85 15.97 -18.39
CA ARG A 6 -4.51 14.94 -19.39
C ARG A 6 -3.46 15.43 -20.38
N GLU A 7 -3.59 16.63 -20.92
CA GLU A 7 -2.59 17.22 -21.82
C GLU A 7 -1.24 17.44 -21.13
N ARG A 8 -1.24 17.86 -19.86
CA ARG A 8 -0.01 17.98 -19.07
C ARG A 8 0.71 16.62 -18.98
N LEU A 9 -0.03 15.58 -18.62
CA LEU A 9 0.53 14.24 -18.49
C LEU A 9 0.98 13.65 -19.84
N LEU A 10 0.26 13.91 -20.94
CA LEU A 10 0.66 13.51 -22.30
C LEU A 10 1.96 14.19 -22.75
N ARG A 11 2.06 15.51 -22.55
CA ARG A 11 3.30 16.26 -22.84
C ARG A 11 4.47 15.74 -22.02
N TYR A 12 4.22 15.41 -20.74
CA TYR A 12 5.22 14.79 -19.89
C TYR A 12 5.66 13.42 -20.40
N GLY A 13 4.72 12.56 -20.82
CA GLY A 13 5.04 11.27 -21.43
C GLY A 13 5.89 11.40 -22.70
N GLN A 14 5.56 12.35 -23.57
CA GLN A 14 6.37 12.66 -24.76
C GLN A 14 7.78 13.13 -24.42
N TRP A 15 7.92 13.99 -23.41
CA TRP A 15 9.21 14.46 -22.93
C TRP A 15 10.06 13.33 -22.30
N LEU A 16 9.43 12.45 -21.52
CA LEU A 16 10.09 11.26 -20.97
C LEU A 16 10.64 10.37 -22.07
N GLN A 17 9.82 10.04 -23.08
CA GLN A 17 10.20 9.13 -24.15
C GLN A 17 11.20 9.75 -25.13
N GLY A 18 10.99 11.01 -25.53
CA GLY A 18 11.76 11.66 -26.59
C GLY A 18 13.05 12.34 -26.12
N THR A 19 13.18 12.66 -24.83
CA THR A 19 14.34 13.39 -24.31
C THR A 19 14.99 12.65 -23.15
N LEU A 20 14.26 12.43 -22.06
CA LEU A 20 14.90 11.93 -20.83
C LEU A 20 15.43 10.50 -21.00
N PHE A 21 14.60 9.56 -21.47
CA PHE A 21 15.03 8.18 -21.66
C PHE A 21 16.13 8.05 -22.71
N SER A 22 16.04 8.80 -23.81
CA SER A 22 17.09 8.80 -24.84
C SER A 22 18.44 9.28 -24.30
N LEU A 23 18.47 10.32 -23.46
CA LEU A 23 19.69 10.79 -22.80
C LEU A 23 20.28 9.73 -21.86
N TRP A 24 19.46 9.12 -21.03
CA TRP A 24 19.90 8.07 -20.11
C TRP A 24 20.35 6.79 -20.84
N GLU A 25 19.66 6.41 -21.91
CA GLU A 25 20.00 5.25 -22.74
C GLU A 25 21.33 5.46 -23.47
N ALA A 26 21.67 6.69 -23.84
CA ALA A 26 22.98 7.04 -24.41
C ALA A 26 24.14 6.85 -23.41
N GLU A 27 23.94 7.18 -22.13
CA GLU A 27 25.00 7.09 -21.10
C GLU A 27 25.13 5.70 -20.44
N THR A 28 24.02 4.97 -20.36
CA THR A 28 23.92 3.74 -19.54
C THR A 28 23.46 2.51 -20.30
N GLY A 29 23.16 2.64 -21.60
CA GLY A 29 22.58 1.58 -22.43
C GLY A 29 21.08 1.43 -22.22
N ALA A 30 20.48 0.43 -22.88
CA ALA A 30 19.04 0.21 -22.86
C ALA A 30 18.48 0.15 -21.42
N LEU A 31 17.46 0.96 -21.14
CA LEU A 31 16.83 1.04 -19.83
C LEU A 31 15.78 -0.05 -19.67
N SER A 32 15.83 -0.77 -18.56
CA SER A 32 14.74 -1.68 -18.17
C SER A 32 13.44 -0.93 -17.85
N ASP A 33 12.28 -1.58 -18.00
CA ASP A 33 10.97 -0.97 -17.68
C ASP A 33 10.90 -0.47 -16.23
N LYS A 34 11.51 -1.20 -15.29
CA LYS A 34 11.61 -0.78 -13.89
C LYS A 34 12.47 0.47 -13.70
N ALA A 35 13.55 0.61 -14.47
CA ALA A 35 14.37 1.82 -14.45
C ALA A 35 13.61 3.01 -15.04
N LYS A 36 12.89 2.82 -16.15
CA LYS A 36 12.02 3.84 -16.75
C LYS A 36 10.94 4.31 -15.77
N LEU A 37 10.28 3.37 -15.10
CA LEU A 37 9.29 3.67 -14.06
C LEU A 37 9.93 4.42 -12.89
N LEU A 38 11.09 3.98 -12.38
CA LEU A 38 11.78 4.65 -11.29
C LEU A 38 12.13 6.10 -11.65
N ILE A 39 12.70 6.33 -12.84
CA ILE A 39 13.04 7.66 -13.33
C ILE A 39 11.78 8.54 -13.36
N ALA A 40 10.69 8.02 -13.93
CA ALA A 40 9.43 8.76 -14.00
C ALA A 40 8.85 9.08 -12.61
N VAL A 41 9.00 8.17 -11.64
CA VAL A 41 8.60 8.40 -10.24
C VAL A 41 9.44 9.50 -9.61
N LEU A 42 10.77 9.44 -9.73
CA LEU A 42 11.66 10.43 -9.11
C LEU A 42 11.44 11.83 -9.67
N GLU A 43 11.16 11.94 -10.97
CA GLU A 43 10.91 13.21 -11.64
C GLU A 43 9.54 13.82 -11.26
N MET A 44 8.50 12.99 -11.11
CA MET A 44 7.18 13.49 -10.67
C MET A 44 7.14 13.89 -9.19
N LEU A 45 8.09 13.41 -8.37
CA LEU A 45 8.07 13.65 -6.93
C LEU A 45 8.93 14.87 -6.54
N PRO A 46 8.41 15.78 -5.71
CA PRO A 46 9.14 16.98 -5.29
C PRO A 46 10.16 16.68 -4.17
N LEU A 47 11.05 15.70 -4.39
CA LEU A 47 12.02 15.23 -3.40
C LEU A 47 12.92 16.38 -2.89
N SER A 48 13.39 17.23 -3.79
CA SER A 48 14.28 18.34 -3.41
C SER A 48 13.63 19.38 -2.52
N ARG A 49 12.30 19.57 -2.64
CA ARG A 49 11.53 20.48 -1.80
C ARG A 49 11.27 19.90 -0.41
N GLN A 50 11.04 18.59 -0.31
CA GLN A 50 10.72 17.92 0.95
C GLN A 50 11.97 17.53 1.75
N LEU A 51 13.10 17.33 1.07
CA LEU A 51 14.39 16.96 1.66
C LEU A 51 15.47 17.95 1.18
N PRO A 52 15.53 19.17 1.72
CA PRO A 52 16.57 20.12 1.33
C PRO A 52 17.96 19.54 1.65
N CYS A 53 18.93 19.75 0.76
CA CYS A 53 20.31 19.38 1.04
C CYS A 53 20.79 20.12 2.30
N ALA A 54 21.24 19.38 3.31
CA ALA A 54 21.88 19.95 4.51
C ALA A 54 23.33 20.43 4.23
N ARG A 55 23.56 21.11 3.09
CA ARG A 55 24.83 21.77 2.80
C ARG A 55 24.85 23.10 3.58
N GLY A 56 25.89 23.31 4.40
CA GLY A 56 26.12 24.60 5.08
C GLY A 56 26.02 24.58 6.60
N TRP A 57 25.77 23.44 7.25
CA TRP A 57 25.87 23.33 8.71
C TRP A 57 27.31 22.99 9.14
N LEU A 58 27.77 23.59 10.24
CA LEU A 58 29.08 23.27 10.84
C LEU A 58 29.10 21.80 11.28
N GLY A 59 29.92 20.97 10.63
CA GLY A 59 30.06 19.54 10.92
C GLY A 59 30.18 18.67 9.67
N ARG A 60 30.20 17.33 9.86
CA ARG A 60 30.19 16.39 8.73
C ARG A 60 28.82 16.48 8.05
N PRO A 61 28.74 16.81 6.74
CA PRO A 61 27.47 16.89 6.04
C PRO A 61 26.71 15.57 6.17
N ALA A 62 25.41 15.66 6.47
CA ALA A 62 24.55 14.48 6.41
C ALA A 62 24.64 13.89 5.00
N LYS A 63 24.80 12.57 4.89
CA LYS A 63 24.74 11.91 3.59
C LYS A 63 23.42 12.26 2.91
N ASP A 64 23.45 12.38 1.59
CA ASP A 64 22.33 12.91 0.84
C ASP A 64 21.04 12.10 1.10
N ARG A 65 20.10 12.74 1.81
CA ARG A 65 18.82 12.15 2.16
C ARG A 65 17.95 11.98 0.92
N GLN A 66 18.13 12.80 -0.11
CA GLN A 66 17.44 12.63 -1.39
C GLN A 66 17.84 11.31 -2.02
N ALA A 67 19.14 11.02 -2.15
CA ALA A 67 19.64 9.76 -2.70
C ALA A 67 19.15 8.53 -1.91
N LEU A 68 19.08 8.63 -0.57
CA LEU A 68 18.51 7.58 0.27
C LEU A 68 17.00 7.40 0.06
N ALA A 69 16.24 8.48 -0.08
CA ALA A 69 14.82 8.42 -0.40
C ALA A 69 14.58 7.80 -1.79
N SER A 70 15.36 8.21 -2.79
CA SER A 70 15.35 7.62 -4.13
C SER A 70 15.62 6.12 -4.09
N ALA A 71 16.56 5.67 -3.25
CA ALA A 71 16.84 4.25 -3.07
C ALA A 71 15.69 3.49 -2.38
N PHE A 72 14.94 4.11 -1.47
CA PHE A 72 13.74 3.47 -0.89
C PHE A 72 12.56 3.42 -1.86
N ILE A 73 12.42 4.41 -2.75
CA ILE A 73 11.49 4.35 -3.88
C ILE A 73 11.92 3.24 -4.86
N ALA A 74 13.22 3.15 -5.16
CA ALA A 74 13.77 2.07 -5.97
C ALA A 74 13.48 0.70 -5.33
N LYS A 75 13.60 0.58 -4.01
CA LYS A 75 13.24 -0.64 -3.28
C LYS A 75 11.79 -1.05 -3.55
N SER A 76 10.83 -0.11 -3.57
CA SER A 76 9.43 -0.41 -3.86
C SER A 76 9.21 -0.76 -5.33
N VAL A 77 9.73 0.04 -6.27
CA VAL A 77 9.62 -0.20 -7.74
C VAL A 77 10.22 -1.54 -8.15
N TYR A 78 11.34 -1.94 -7.55
CA TYR A 78 11.99 -3.22 -7.86
C TYR A 78 11.36 -4.41 -7.11
N GLY A 79 10.47 -4.17 -6.14
CA GLY A 79 9.83 -5.21 -5.33
C GLY A 79 10.80 -5.86 -4.33
N LEU A 80 11.82 -5.14 -3.87
CA LEU A 80 12.85 -5.67 -2.98
C LEU A 80 12.33 -5.73 -1.54
N GLN A 81 12.47 -6.89 -0.89
CA GLN A 81 11.89 -7.13 0.43
C GLN A 81 12.74 -6.50 1.54
N SER A 82 14.08 -6.58 1.43
CA SER A 82 15.00 -6.14 2.48
C SER A 82 15.96 -5.05 2.00
N THR A 83 16.46 -4.26 2.95
CA THR A 83 17.48 -3.23 2.68
C THR A 83 18.80 -3.84 2.20
N ARG A 84 19.12 -5.06 2.63
CA ARG A 84 20.29 -5.81 2.14
C ARG A 84 20.19 -6.13 0.65
N GLN A 85 19.01 -6.57 0.19
CA GLN A 85 18.77 -6.82 -1.23
C GLN A 85 18.92 -5.53 -2.06
N LEU A 86 18.41 -4.41 -1.54
CA LEU A 86 18.61 -3.09 -2.14
C LEU A 86 20.09 -2.73 -2.26
N LEU A 87 20.85 -2.86 -1.15
CA LEU A 87 22.28 -2.58 -1.15
C LEU A 87 23.04 -3.46 -2.14
N GLN A 88 22.80 -4.77 -2.12
CA GLN A 88 23.44 -5.70 -3.06
C GLN A 88 23.15 -5.30 -4.51
N ARG A 89 21.90 -4.93 -4.81
CA ARG A 89 21.52 -4.48 -6.15
C ARG A 89 22.22 -3.17 -6.53
N LEU A 90 22.31 -2.19 -5.63
CA LEU A 90 23.02 -0.93 -5.88
C LEU A 90 24.53 -1.11 -6.12
N HIS A 91 25.14 -2.14 -5.56
CA HIS A 91 26.55 -2.46 -5.81
C HIS A 91 26.74 -3.05 -7.22
N THR A 92 25.87 -3.95 -7.64
CA THR A 92 25.97 -4.64 -8.94
C THR A 92 25.46 -3.81 -10.11
N ASP A 93 24.33 -3.11 -9.94
CA ASP A 93 23.58 -2.45 -11.01
C ASP A 93 23.96 -0.97 -11.12
N ARG A 94 24.78 -0.64 -12.15
CA ARG A 94 25.23 0.73 -12.41
C ARG A 94 24.04 1.66 -12.71
N GLN A 95 23.08 1.21 -13.52
CA GLN A 95 21.91 2.02 -13.90
C GLN A 95 21.11 2.43 -12.67
N LEU A 96 20.74 1.46 -11.84
CA LEU A 96 19.99 1.72 -10.60
C LEU A 96 20.73 2.70 -9.69
N ARG A 97 22.04 2.52 -9.55
CA ARG A 97 22.90 3.35 -8.72
C ARG A 97 22.93 4.80 -9.22
N CYS A 98 23.12 5.00 -10.52
CA CYS A 98 23.11 6.32 -11.15
C CYS A 98 21.76 7.02 -10.99
N VAL A 99 20.65 6.32 -11.22
CA VAL A 99 19.29 6.87 -11.06
C VAL A 99 19.02 7.29 -9.60
N CYS A 100 19.57 6.58 -8.62
CA CYS A 100 19.44 6.97 -7.22
C CYS A 100 20.34 8.17 -6.82
N GLY A 101 21.20 8.67 -7.72
CA GLY A 101 22.08 9.80 -7.46
C GLY A 101 23.51 9.44 -7.01
N TRP A 102 23.93 8.18 -7.14
CA TRP A 102 25.31 7.77 -6.86
C TRP A 102 26.08 7.46 -8.14
N THR A 103 27.28 8.03 -8.28
CA THR A 103 28.12 7.79 -9.46
C THR A 103 29.01 6.56 -9.26
N SER A 104 29.49 6.34 -8.04
CA SER A 104 30.42 5.25 -7.71
C SER A 104 29.93 4.40 -6.53
N VAL A 105 30.42 3.16 -6.46
CA VAL A 105 30.06 2.20 -5.40
C VAL A 105 30.48 2.71 -4.02
N GLN A 106 31.61 3.43 -3.95
CA GLN A 106 32.19 3.93 -2.69
C GLN A 106 31.30 4.99 -2.01
N GLN A 107 30.43 5.67 -2.76
CA GLN A 107 29.49 6.65 -2.22
C GLN A 107 28.33 5.99 -1.46
N ILE A 108 28.03 4.70 -1.75
CA ILE A 108 26.91 3.98 -1.16
C ILE A 108 27.08 3.88 0.36
N PRO A 109 26.11 4.37 1.15
CA PRO A 109 26.17 4.27 2.59
C PRO A 109 26.03 2.83 3.11
N HIS A 110 26.60 2.57 4.29
CA HIS A 110 26.42 1.30 4.98
C HIS A 110 24.96 1.11 5.42
N GLU A 111 24.54 -0.15 5.63
CA GLU A 111 23.17 -0.55 6.03
C GLU A 111 22.65 0.22 7.26
N SER A 112 23.52 0.50 8.22
CA SER A 112 23.19 1.30 9.41
C SER A 112 22.72 2.71 9.09
N THR A 113 23.27 3.33 8.04
CA THR A 113 22.85 4.67 7.59
C THR A 113 21.47 4.61 6.94
N PHE A 114 21.22 3.59 6.11
CA PHE A 114 19.89 3.35 5.55
C PHE A 114 18.84 3.13 6.64
N SER A 115 19.16 2.34 7.68
CA SER A 115 18.23 2.12 8.78
C SER A 115 17.89 3.40 9.55
N ARG A 116 18.88 4.26 9.81
CA ARG A 116 18.67 5.56 10.47
C ARG A 116 17.82 6.48 9.61
N ALA A 117 18.12 6.56 8.31
CA ALA A 117 17.34 7.38 7.39
C ALA A 117 15.90 6.89 7.23
N PHE A 118 15.70 5.58 7.16
CA PHE A 118 14.36 5.02 7.08
C PHE A 118 13.52 5.34 8.33
N GLN A 119 14.15 5.34 9.51
CA GLN A 119 13.47 5.72 10.74
C GLN A 119 13.05 7.19 10.71
N GLU A 120 13.94 8.09 10.31
CA GLU A 120 13.64 9.51 10.15
C GLU A 120 12.52 9.74 9.12
N PHE A 121 12.55 9.06 7.98
CA PHE A 121 11.50 9.15 6.96
C PHE A 121 10.14 8.65 7.47
N ALA A 122 10.14 7.64 8.35
CA ALA A 122 8.92 7.14 8.96
C ALA A 122 8.37 8.09 10.03
N GLU A 123 9.25 8.71 10.83
CA GLU A 123 8.87 9.67 11.87
C GLU A 123 8.38 11.01 11.28
N THR A 124 8.97 11.44 10.17
CA THR A 124 8.61 12.68 9.46
C THR A 124 7.48 12.50 8.44
N GLU A 125 6.96 11.27 8.30
CA GLU A 125 5.93 10.90 7.33
C GLU A 125 6.24 11.34 5.89
N LEU A 126 7.52 11.28 5.52
CA LEU A 126 8.01 11.74 4.22
C LEU A 126 7.21 11.12 3.05
N PRO A 127 6.97 9.80 2.98
CA PRO A 127 6.20 9.20 1.90
C PRO A 127 4.76 9.76 1.80
N GLN A 128 4.11 10.01 2.93
CA GLN A 128 2.76 10.56 3.00
C GLN A 128 2.74 11.98 2.46
N ARG A 129 3.68 12.83 2.88
CA ARG A 129 3.82 14.20 2.39
C ARG A 129 4.14 14.28 0.89
N LEU A 130 4.97 13.35 0.40
CA LEU A 130 5.24 13.23 -1.03
C LEU A 130 3.98 12.82 -1.80
N HIS A 131 3.17 11.92 -1.23
CA HIS A 131 1.95 11.43 -1.87
C HIS A 131 0.87 12.50 -1.92
N GLU A 132 0.70 13.24 -0.83
CA GLU A 132 -0.14 14.43 -0.76
C GLU A 132 0.27 15.45 -1.82
N ALA A 133 1.56 15.79 -1.90
CA ALA A 133 2.05 16.74 -2.89
C ALA A 133 1.81 16.27 -4.33
N LEU A 134 1.99 14.97 -4.61
CA LEU A 134 1.70 14.37 -5.91
C LEU A 134 0.20 14.47 -6.25
N ILE A 135 -0.69 14.16 -5.30
CA ILE A 135 -2.14 14.26 -5.49
C ILE A 135 -2.55 15.70 -5.74
N LEU A 136 -2.07 16.66 -4.94
CA LEU A 136 -2.37 18.08 -5.13
C LEU A 136 -1.90 18.54 -6.51
N HIS A 137 -0.68 18.18 -6.93
CA HIS A 137 -0.16 18.62 -8.23
C HIS A 137 -0.94 18.04 -9.42
N THR A 138 -1.44 16.81 -9.31
CA THR A 138 -2.03 16.07 -10.44
C THR A 138 -3.55 16.04 -10.46
N GLN A 139 -4.21 16.04 -9.30
CA GLN A 139 -5.66 15.82 -9.17
C GLN A 139 -6.41 16.99 -8.51
N GLN A 140 -5.76 18.10 -8.10
CA GLN A 140 -6.45 19.23 -7.45
C GLN A 140 -7.64 19.79 -8.26
N ASP A 141 -7.51 19.83 -9.59
CA ASP A 141 -8.52 20.42 -10.48
C ASP A 141 -9.60 19.40 -10.89
N ARG A 142 -9.53 18.16 -10.38
CA ARG A 142 -10.40 17.06 -10.78
C ARG A 142 -11.45 16.77 -9.72
N LEU A 143 -12.70 16.67 -10.16
CA LEU A 143 -13.77 16.16 -9.31
C LEU A 143 -13.59 14.65 -9.08
N VAL A 144 -13.46 14.26 -7.81
CA VAL A 144 -13.43 12.86 -7.38
C VAL A 144 -14.85 12.43 -7.02
N GLY A 145 -15.44 11.51 -7.79
CA GLY A 145 -16.84 11.08 -7.60
C GLY A 145 -17.05 10.18 -6.40
N HIS A 146 -16.34 9.04 -6.34
CA HIS A 146 -16.53 8.02 -5.30
C HIS A 146 -15.23 7.71 -4.56
N MET A 147 -15.30 7.70 -3.23
CA MET A 147 -14.20 7.29 -2.35
C MET A 147 -14.46 5.89 -1.81
N ALA A 148 -13.93 4.88 -2.49
CA ALA A 148 -13.97 3.50 -2.00
C ALA A 148 -12.87 3.28 -0.94
N ARG A 149 -13.27 2.79 0.24
CA ARG A 149 -12.34 2.43 1.33
C ARG A 149 -12.47 0.95 1.63
N ASP A 150 -11.37 0.24 1.57
CA ASP A 150 -11.29 -1.18 1.94
C ASP A 150 -10.01 -1.42 2.76
N SER A 151 -9.90 -2.59 3.36
CA SER A 151 -8.76 -2.99 4.17
C SER A 151 -8.17 -4.30 3.66
N THR A 152 -6.86 -4.43 3.76
CA THR A 152 -6.17 -5.68 3.43
C THR A 152 -5.17 -6.03 4.53
N ALA A 153 -5.09 -7.31 4.86
CA ALA A 153 -4.03 -7.81 5.72
C ALA A 153 -2.68 -7.74 5.00
N VAL A 154 -1.66 -7.26 5.70
CA VAL A 154 -0.27 -7.22 5.24
C VAL A 154 0.57 -8.00 6.23
N GLU A 155 1.41 -8.91 5.73
CA GLU A 155 2.31 -9.69 6.57
C GLU A 155 3.56 -8.86 6.87
N ALA A 156 3.71 -8.49 8.14
CA ALA A 156 4.87 -7.73 8.62
C ALA A 156 5.55 -8.45 9.79
N ARG A 157 6.85 -8.22 9.95
CA ARG A 157 7.64 -8.79 11.06
C ARG A 157 7.42 -8.02 12.37
N GLU A 158 6.18 -7.77 12.75
CA GLU A 158 5.80 -7.06 13.96
C GLU A 158 5.28 -8.01 15.04
N ARG A 159 5.51 -7.65 16.31
CA ARG A 159 4.93 -8.33 17.46
C ARG A 159 4.24 -7.27 18.30
N PHE A 160 2.92 -7.38 18.45
CA PHE A 160 2.18 -6.50 19.34
C PHE A 160 2.44 -6.92 20.79
N ALA A 161 2.88 -5.98 21.62
CA ALA A 161 3.04 -6.23 23.05
C ALA A 161 1.66 -6.61 23.64
N GLY A 162 1.58 -7.75 24.33
CA GLY A 162 0.33 -8.26 24.90
C GLY A 162 -0.54 -9.11 23.96
N SER A 163 -0.10 -9.42 22.73
CA SER A 163 -0.84 -10.37 21.90
C SER A 163 -0.86 -11.74 22.57
N ARG A 164 -2.05 -12.22 22.99
CA ARG A 164 -2.22 -13.57 23.54
C ARG A 164 -1.75 -14.56 22.48
N LYS A 165 -0.86 -15.50 22.83
CA LYS A 165 -0.52 -16.61 21.95
C LYS A 165 -1.81 -17.37 21.67
N HIS A 166 -2.36 -17.24 20.46
CA HIS A 166 -3.46 -18.07 20.06
C HIS A 166 -2.97 -19.53 20.06
N PRO A 167 -3.67 -20.46 20.74
CA PRO A 167 -3.32 -21.86 20.68
C PRO A 167 -3.29 -22.29 19.21
N SER A 168 -2.27 -23.07 18.83
CA SER A 168 -2.15 -23.59 17.47
C SER A 168 -3.43 -24.33 17.11
N ILE A 169 -4.16 -23.82 16.11
CA ILE A 169 -5.36 -24.50 15.63
C ILE A 169 -4.89 -25.84 15.04
N PRO A 170 -5.41 -27.00 15.51
CA PRO A 170 -5.00 -28.29 14.98
C PRO A 170 -5.24 -28.33 13.47
N LYS A 171 -4.22 -28.77 12.72
CA LYS A 171 -4.27 -28.92 11.26
C LYS A 171 -5.44 -29.86 10.92
N ARG A 172 -6.50 -29.30 10.33
CA ARG A 172 -7.66 -30.08 9.87
C ARG A 172 -7.34 -30.80 8.57
N LYS A 173 -8.00 -31.93 8.33
CA LYS A 173 -7.88 -32.72 7.09
C LYS A 173 -8.16 -31.83 5.86
N ARG A 174 -7.35 -32.01 4.80
CA ARG A 174 -7.48 -31.37 3.49
C ARG A 174 -8.90 -31.61 2.93
N GLY A 175 -9.55 -30.56 2.40
CA GLY A 175 -10.74 -30.75 1.57
C GLY A 175 -11.78 -29.64 1.50
N ARG A 176 -11.76 -28.59 2.34
CA ARG A 176 -12.76 -27.50 2.18
C ARG A 176 -12.16 -26.10 2.38
N PRO A 177 -12.15 -25.24 1.34
CA PRO A 177 -11.74 -23.85 1.49
C PRO A 177 -12.72 -23.12 2.42
N ARG A 178 -12.19 -22.32 3.35
CA ARG A 178 -12.97 -21.39 4.19
C ARG A 178 -13.08 -20.02 3.53
N THR A 179 -13.65 -19.93 2.34
CA THR A 179 -13.88 -18.60 1.71
C THR A 179 -14.88 -17.76 2.52
N CYS A 180 -15.85 -18.42 3.18
CA CYS A 180 -16.94 -17.77 3.92
C CYS A 180 -16.60 -17.24 5.33
N GLN A 181 -15.44 -17.57 5.93
CA GLN A 181 -15.12 -17.08 7.28
C GLN A 181 -14.49 -15.69 7.32
N ARG A 182 -13.74 -15.28 6.29
CA ARG A 182 -13.18 -13.92 6.23
C ARG A 182 -14.27 -12.88 5.95
N ALA A 183 -15.22 -13.18 5.07
CA ALA A 183 -16.34 -12.29 4.75
C ALA A 183 -17.24 -12.00 5.96
N ALA A 184 -17.45 -12.99 6.84
CA ALA A 184 -18.30 -12.85 8.03
C ALA A 184 -17.74 -11.88 9.09
N ALA A 185 -16.43 -11.64 9.12
CA ALA A 185 -15.80 -10.77 10.10
C ALA A 185 -16.00 -9.27 9.79
N TYR A 186 -16.13 -8.92 8.51
CA TYR A 186 -16.38 -7.54 8.08
C TYR A 186 -17.84 -7.12 8.25
N ASP A 187 -18.77 -8.08 8.20
CA ASP A 187 -20.20 -7.87 8.49
C ASP A 187 -20.46 -7.82 10.01
N ALA A 188 -19.70 -6.99 10.74
CA ALA A 188 -19.92 -6.72 12.15
C ALA A 188 -20.72 -5.42 12.34
N ASN A 189 -21.58 -5.36 13.38
CA ASN A 189 -22.38 -4.17 13.63
C ASN A 189 -21.52 -3.00 14.10
N GLU A 190 -20.45 -3.25 14.87
CA GLU A 190 -19.56 -2.19 15.34
C GLU A 190 -18.87 -1.47 14.17
N ILE A 191 -18.45 -2.22 13.14
CA ILE A 191 -17.82 -1.67 11.93
C ILE A 191 -18.80 -0.76 11.18
N ARG A 192 -20.09 -1.13 11.13
CA ARG A 192 -21.13 -0.32 10.48
C ARG A 192 -21.42 0.96 11.24
N GLU A 193 -21.57 0.87 12.56
CA GLU A 193 -21.83 2.03 13.41
C GLU A 193 -20.68 3.02 13.38
N HIS A 194 -19.44 2.52 13.46
CA HIS A 194 -18.24 3.35 13.33
C HIS A 194 -18.13 4.02 11.94
N SER A 195 -18.45 3.29 10.87
CA SER A 195 -18.45 3.86 9.52
C SER A 195 -19.50 4.98 9.39
N ARG A 196 -20.69 4.79 9.96
CA ARG A 196 -21.76 5.80 9.99
C ARG A 196 -21.38 7.01 10.85
N SER A 197 -20.71 6.81 11.98
CA SER A 197 -20.27 7.93 12.83
C SER A 197 -19.25 8.84 12.15
N LEU A 198 -18.52 8.32 11.15
CA LEU A 198 -17.61 9.08 10.30
C LEU A 198 -18.32 9.73 9.09
N GLY A 199 -19.65 9.60 8.99
CA GLY A 199 -20.44 10.11 7.86
C GLY A 199 -20.36 9.25 6.60
N HIS A 200 -19.85 8.02 6.67
CA HIS A 200 -19.74 7.13 5.51
C HIS A 200 -20.96 6.23 5.35
N VAL A 201 -21.16 5.74 4.12
CA VAL A 201 -22.15 4.70 3.80
C VAL A 201 -21.46 3.33 3.81
N PRO A 202 -21.70 2.46 4.82
CA PRO A 202 -21.08 1.14 4.86
C PRO A 202 -21.68 0.20 3.83
N LEU A 203 -20.95 -0.02 2.72
CA LEU A 203 -21.26 -1.03 1.71
C LEU A 203 -20.54 -2.33 2.06
N ILE A 204 -21.24 -3.21 2.79
CA ILE A 204 -20.68 -4.50 3.26
C ILE A 204 -21.54 -5.61 2.71
N SER A 205 -20.91 -6.58 2.03
CA SER A 205 -21.61 -7.74 1.50
C SER A 205 -22.34 -8.47 2.63
N PRO A 206 -23.66 -8.65 2.52
CA PRO A 206 -24.45 -9.27 3.56
C PRO A 206 -24.09 -10.75 3.66
N VAL A 207 -23.73 -11.21 4.87
CA VAL A 207 -23.38 -12.60 5.11
C VAL A 207 -24.56 -13.31 5.74
N ALA A 208 -24.93 -14.47 5.22
CA ALA A 208 -25.96 -15.31 5.83
C ALA A 208 -25.49 -15.74 7.23
N ARG A 209 -26.09 -15.18 8.28
CA ARG A 209 -25.77 -15.50 9.67
C ARG A 209 -26.65 -16.62 10.17
N ARG A 210 -26.02 -17.52 10.93
CA ARG A 210 -26.72 -18.48 11.78
C ARG A 210 -26.89 -17.82 13.14
N GLN A 211 -28.10 -17.37 13.46
CA GLN A 211 -28.41 -16.94 14.82
C GLN A 211 -28.72 -18.17 15.65
N PHE A 212 -28.06 -18.26 16.80
CA PHE A 212 -28.34 -19.27 17.80
C PHE A 212 -29.39 -18.71 18.76
N THR A 213 -30.60 -19.24 18.72
CA THR A 213 -31.64 -18.93 19.69
C THR A 213 -31.66 -20.05 20.73
N CYS A 214 -31.53 -19.69 22.00
CA CYS A 214 -31.70 -20.62 23.11
C CYS A 214 -33.17 -20.65 23.49
N GLU A 215 -33.85 -21.75 23.17
CA GLU A 215 -35.24 -21.98 23.57
C GLU A 215 -35.24 -22.97 24.75
N LYS A 216 -35.89 -22.60 25.86
CA LYS A 216 -36.10 -23.52 26.99
C LYS A 216 -37.23 -24.46 26.64
N VAL A 217 -36.91 -25.68 26.24
CA VAL A 217 -37.92 -26.69 25.91
C VAL A 217 -38.14 -27.58 27.14
N ARG A 218 -39.36 -27.57 27.69
CA ARG A 218 -39.81 -28.51 28.73
C ARG A 218 -40.25 -29.82 28.08
N ARG A 219 -39.72 -30.96 28.55
CA ARG A 219 -40.20 -32.29 28.16
C ARG A 219 -41.43 -32.65 29.00
N LYS A 220 -42.40 -33.35 28.40
CA LYS A 220 -43.68 -33.68 29.05
C LYS A 220 -43.55 -34.47 30.37
N ASN A 221 -42.43 -35.15 30.65
CA ASN A 221 -42.27 -36.00 31.84
C ASN A 221 -40.94 -35.79 32.63
N SER A 222 -40.38 -34.57 32.69
CA SER A 222 -39.18 -34.31 33.52
C SER A 222 -39.20 -32.94 34.19
N HIS A 223 -38.85 -32.87 35.48
CA HIS A 223 -38.80 -31.64 36.28
C HIS A 223 -37.68 -30.65 35.85
N SER A 224 -36.71 -31.10 35.05
CA SER A 224 -35.60 -30.27 34.57
C SER A 224 -35.82 -29.80 33.12
N ALA A 225 -35.72 -28.48 32.90
CA ALA A 225 -35.78 -27.88 31.57
C ALA A 225 -34.42 -28.02 30.86
N LYS A 226 -34.41 -28.51 29.63
CA LYS A 226 -33.19 -28.58 28.81
C LYS A 226 -33.12 -27.36 27.90
N ILE A 227 -32.00 -26.64 27.94
CA ILE A 227 -31.73 -25.56 26.97
C ILE A 227 -31.41 -26.24 25.64
N VAL A 228 -32.29 -26.07 24.65
CA VAL A 228 -32.06 -26.55 23.29
C VAL A 228 -31.59 -25.35 22.47
N ARG A 229 -30.38 -25.45 21.91
CA ARG A 229 -29.86 -24.47 20.95
C ARG A 229 -30.47 -24.78 19.59
N ARG A 230 -31.38 -23.94 19.12
CA ARG A 230 -31.88 -23.97 17.74
C ARG A 230 -31.10 -22.97 16.90
N VAL A 231 -30.74 -23.39 15.69
CA VAL A 231 -30.09 -22.52 14.71
C VAL A 231 -31.19 -21.99 13.80
N LYS A 232 -31.49 -20.70 13.88
CA LYS A 232 -32.34 -20.04 12.89
C LYS A 232 -31.43 -19.36 11.86
N ALA A 233 -31.59 -19.73 10.60
CA ALA A 233 -30.95 -19.01 9.51
C ALA A 233 -31.66 -17.67 9.35
N VAL A 234 -30.93 -16.57 9.48
CA VAL A 234 -31.45 -15.24 9.15
C VAL A 234 -31.09 -14.97 7.70
N PRO A 235 -32.05 -14.66 6.81
CA PRO A 235 -31.73 -14.34 5.43
C PRO A 235 -30.80 -13.12 5.39
N PRO A 236 -29.78 -13.12 4.51
CA PRO A 236 -28.92 -11.95 4.34
C PRO A 236 -29.79 -10.76 3.89
N ARG A 237 -29.44 -9.56 4.36
CA ARG A 237 -30.04 -8.31 3.84
C ARG A 237 -29.85 -8.30 2.31
N GLN A 238 -30.85 -7.87 1.56
CA GLN A 238 -30.68 -7.62 0.13
C GLN A 238 -30.10 -6.22 -0.06
N LEU A 239 -29.11 -6.11 -0.94
CA LEU A 239 -28.60 -4.82 -1.37
C LEU A 239 -29.60 -4.23 -2.37
N THR A 240 -29.76 -2.92 -2.34
CA THR A 240 -30.48 -2.21 -3.40
C THR A 240 -29.66 -2.24 -4.69
N TRP A 241 -30.31 -2.07 -5.85
CA TRP A 241 -29.62 -2.01 -7.15
C TRP A 241 -28.46 -0.98 -7.15
N ALA A 242 -28.66 0.17 -6.50
CA ALA A 242 -27.64 1.22 -6.39
C ALA A 242 -26.52 0.89 -5.40
N GLU A 243 -26.77 0.03 -4.40
CA GLU A 243 -25.73 -0.50 -3.52
C GLU A 243 -24.92 -1.59 -4.22
N GLU A 244 -25.57 -2.42 -5.05
CA GLU A 244 -24.91 -3.47 -5.85
C GLU A 244 -23.96 -2.88 -6.88
N ASP A 245 -24.41 -1.84 -7.61
CA ASP A 245 -23.58 -1.16 -8.61
C ASP A 245 -22.33 -0.52 -7.98
N ARG A 246 -22.51 0.22 -6.87
CA ARG A 246 -21.38 0.77 -6.09
C ARG A 246 -20.48 -0.32 -5.51
N MET A 247 -21.03 -1.50 -5.21
CA MET A 247 -20.24 -2.63 -4.73
C MET A 247 -19.30 -3.18 -5.81
N GLN A 248 -19.60 -3.02 -7.10
CA GLN A 248 -18.70 -3.41 -8.18
C GLN A 248 -17.42 -2.57 -8.19
N GLU A 249 -17.49 -1.32 -7.73
CA GLU A 249 -16.31 -0.45 -7.61
C GLU A 249 -15.27 -1.00 -6.63
N ARG A 250 -15.65 -1.87 -5.69
CA ARG A 250 -14.73 -2.53 -4.75
C ARG A 250 -13.63 -3.32 -5.45
N SER A 251 -13.92 -3.88 -6.63
CA SER A 251 -12.91 -4.58 -7.44
C SER A 251 -11.74 -3.66 -7.84
N MET A 252 -11.92 -2.34 -7.85
CA MET A 252 -10.81 -1.38 -8.00
C MET A 252 -9.86 -1.44 -6.80
N CYS A 253 -10.38 -1.39 -5.57
CA CYS A 253 -9.57 -1.47 -4.35
C CYS A 253 -8.80 -2.81 -4.26
N GLU A 254 -9.46 -3.92 -4.59
CA GLU A 254 -8.82 -5.24 -4.57
C GLU A 254 -7.68 -5.33 -5.60
N ARG A 255 -7.87 -4.76 -6.80
CA ARG A 255 -6.79 -4.65 -7.81
C ARG A 255 -5.63 -3.81 -7.31
N VAL A 256 -5.90 -2.64 -6.71
CA VAL A 256 -4.86 -1.78 -6.13
C VAL A 256 -4.06 -2.53 -5.06
N PHE A 257 -4.73 -3.25 -4.15
CA PHE A 257 -4.05 -4.03 -3.13
C PHE A 257 -3.24 -5.20 -3.69
N ALA A 258 -3.74 -5.88 -4.72
CA ALA A 258 -3.00 -6.95 -5.39
C ALA A 258 -1.72 -6.40 -6.01
N ARG A 259 -1.81 -5.31 -6.77
CA ARG A 259 -0.63 -4.65 -7.38
C ARG A 259 0.35 -4.14 -6.34
N LEU A 260 -0.13 -3.47 -5.29
CA LEU A 260 0.73 -2.98 -4.20
C LEU A 260 1.52 -4.13 -3.55
N LYS A 261 0.89 -5.29 -3.36
CA LYS A 261 1.54 -6.47 -2.77
C LYS A 261 2.53 -7.12 -3.72
N ASP A 262 2.11 -7.34 -4.95
CA ASP A 262 2.80 -8.23 -5.89
C ASP A 262 3.89 -7.50 -6.68
N GLU A 263 3.66 -6.23 -7.02
CA GLU A 263 4.58 -5.42 -7.84
C GLU A 263 5.43 -4.47 -6.98
N PHE A 264 4.84 -3.83 -5.98
CA PHE A 264 5.47 -2.71 -5.24
C PHE A 264 5.97 -3.06 -3.83
N GLY A 265 6.21 -4.35 -3.56
CA GLY A 265 6.86 -4.81 -2.33
C GLY A 265 5.99 -4.80 -1.08
N GLY A 266 4.67 -4.79 -1.21
CA GLY A 266 3.71 -4.83 -0.09
C GLY A 266 3.39 -6.23 0.45
N ARG A 267 3.86 -7.32 -0.19
CA ARG A 267 3.50 -8.69 0.20
C ARG A 267 4.08 -9.12 1.55
N ALA A 268 5.37 -8.86 1.78
CA ALA A 268 6.08 -9.29 2.99
C ALA A 268 7.04 -8.20 3.49
N ILE A 269 6.70 -7.56 4.60
CA ILE A 269 7.43 -6.41 5.12
C ILE A 269 8.39 -6.83 6.24
N ARG A 270 9.69 -6.60 6.02
CA ARG A 270 10.77 -7.00 6.92
C ARG A 270 11.28 -5.88 7.82
N VAL A 271 10.42 -4.92 8.19
CA VAL A 271 10.70 -3.89 9.20
C VAL A 271 9.81 -4.07 10.43
N ARG A 272 10.21 -3.47 11.55
CA ARG A 272 9.50 -3.50 12.83
C ARG A 272 9.00 -2.10 13.17
N GLY A 273 7.78 -2.00 13.70
CA GLY A 273 7.14 -0.75 14.10
C GLY A 273 6.11 -0.28 13.07
N ALA A 274 4.90 0.00 13.55
CA ALA A 274 3.78 0.44 12.73
C ALA A 274 4.11 1.66 11.84
N THR A 275 4.83 2.66 12.35
CA THR A 275 5.27 3.84 11.58
C THR A 275 6.18 3.47 10.41
N LYS A 276 7.15 2.58 10.67
CA LYS A 276 8.08 2.04 9.67
C LYS A 276 7.37 1.18 8.63
N ILE A 277 6.39 0.39 9.04
CA ILE A 277 5.57 -0.43 8.12
C ILE A 277 4.73 0.48 7.23
N MET A 278 4.09 1.50 7.79
CA MET A 278 3.34 2.50 7.04
C MET A 278 4.23 3.18 6.01
N ALA A 279 5.40 3.67 6.41
CA ALA A 279 6.34 4.32 5.50
C ALA A 279 6.76 3.41 4.33
N HIS A 280 7.06 2.12 4.59
CA HIS A 280 7.39 1.15 3.53
C HIS A 280 6.23 0.97 2.55
N LEU A 281 5.00 0.84 3.04
CA LEU A 281 3.81 0.74 2.19
C LEU A 281 3.58 2.00 1.37
N MET A 282 3.74 3.17 1.98
CA MET A 282 3.53 4.46 1.32
C MET A 282 4.55 4.72 0.21
N PHE A 283 5.81 4.29 0.35
CA PHE A 283 6.76 4.28 -0.77
C PHE A 283 6.29 3.40 -1.94
N GLY A 284 5.57 2.31 -1.67
CA GLY A 284 4.92 1.50 -2.71
C GLY A 284 3.71 2.19 -3.33
N VAL A 285 2.88 2.84 -2.52
CA VAL A 285 1.72 3.61 -3.00
C VAL A 285 2.15 4.78 -3.89
N LEU A 286 3.25 5.45 -3.58
CA LEU A 286 3.85 6.49 -4.43
C LEU A 286 4.18 5.95 -5.83
N ALA A 287 4.94 4.87 -5.88
CA ALA A 287 5.34 4.24 -7.13
C ALA A 287 4.13 3.73 -7.93
N LEU A 288 3.15 3.12 -7.26
CA LEU A 288 1.90 2.67 -7.87
C LEU A 288 1.07 3.83 -8.42
N SER A 289 1.03 4.96 -7.72
CA SER A 289 0.27 6.15 -8.14
C SER A 289 0.86 6.72 -9.44
N VAL A 290 2.18 6.85 -9.51
CA VAL A 290 2.86 7.32 -10.73
C VAL A 290 2.70 6.32 -11.87
N ASP A 291 2.89 5.02 -11.63
CA ASP A 291 2.64 3.99 -12.66
C ASP A 291 1.22 4.09 -13.23
N GLN A 292 0.22 4.27 -12.36
CA GLN A 292 -1.17 4.42 -12.80
C GLN A 292 -1.39 5.72 -13.59
N LEU A 293 -0.73 6.82 -13.22
CA LEU A 293 -0.79 8.08 -13.98
C LEU A 293 -0.19 7.92 -15.38
N LEU A 294 0.94 7.22 -15.51
CA LEU A 294 1.58 6.94 -16.80
C LEU A 294 0.72 6.01 -17.68
N ARG A 295 0.04 5.03 -17.09
CA ARG A 295 -0.91 4.16 -17.81
C ARG A 295 -2.16 4.89 -18.30
N LEU A 296 -2.50 6.04 -17.73
CA LEU A 296 -3.62 6.86 -18.19
C LEU A 296 -3.22 7.79 -19.36
N THR A 297 -1.91 7.94 -19.62
CA THR A 297 -1.40 8.74 -20.74
C THR A 297 -1.03 7.94 -21.98
N GLY A 298 -0.61 6.69 -21.81
CA GLY A 298 -0.37 5.76 -22.92
C GLY A 298 -1.67 5.13 -23.39
#